data_AF-A0A948Z6U9-F1
#
_entry.id   AF-A0A948Z6U9-F1
#
_cell.length_a   1.000
_cell.length_b   1.000
_cell.length_c   1.000
_cell.angle_alpha   90.00
_cell.angle_beta   90.00
_cell.angle_gamma   90.00
#
_symmetry.space_group_name_H-M   'P 1'
#
loop_
_entity.id
_entity.type
_entity.pdbx_description
1 polymer ?
#
loop_
_entity_poly.entity_id
_entity_poly.type
_entity_poly.pdbx_seq_one_letter_code
_entity_poly.pdbx_strand_id
1 'polypeptide(L)'
;MTKNKTKTIPNFKNRQQEAKFWDTHDFTDFLDQTKKVNLKVNLKAPKDGVLTIRLQPQLKKHMSQLATEMGTQTSTLARMWLIEKLKTLTPPYQST
;
A
#
# COMPACT_ATOMS: atom_id res chain seq x y z
N MET A 1 38.45 15.63 -20.52
CA MET A 1 37.39 15.28 -19.56
C MET A 1 37.64 13.84 -19.11
N THR A 2 38.09 13.66 -17.88
CA THR A 2 38.62 12.39 -17.35
C THR A 2 37.50 11.36 -17.17
N LYS A 3 37.58 10.25 -17.91
CA LYS A 3 36.74 9.05 -17.73
C LYS A 3 36.90 8.54 -16.30
N ASN A 4 35.91 8.78 -15.44
CA ASN A 4 35.85 8.16 -14.13
C ASN A 4 35.28 6.73 -14.26
N LYS A 5 35.92 5.81 -13.54
CA LYS A 5 35.66 4.37 -13.49
C LYS A 5 34.15 4.06 -13.44
N THR A 6 33.72 3.15 -14.30
CA THR A 6 32.38 2.55 -14.29
C THR A 6 32.15 1.86 -12.93
N LYS A 7 31.44 2.51 -12.00
CA LYS A 7 31.10 1.94 -10.69
C LYS A 7 30.03 0.87 -10.87
N THR A 8 30.35 -0.41 -10.76
CA THR A 8 29.40 -1.50 -10.93
C THR A 8 28.65 -1.84 -9.64
N ILE A 9 27.35 -2.14 -9.71
CA ILE A 9 26.57 -2.64 -8.56
C ILE A 9 27.09 -4.05 -8.19
N PRO A 10 27.59 -4.28 -6.96
CA PRO A 10 28.15 -5.56 -6.57
C PRO A 10 27.05 -6.60 -6.29
N ASN A 11 27.40 -7.90 -6.39
CA ASN A 11 26.51 -8.97 -5.93
C ASN A 11 26.54 -9.06 -4.40
N PHE A 12 25.43 -8.69 -3.77
CA PHE A 12 25.29 -8.75 -2.31
C PHE A 12 25.00 -10.18 -1.84
N LYS A 13 25.65 -10.61 -0.74
CA LYS A 13 25.40 -11.93 -0.15
C LYS A 13 24.17 -11.93 0.76
N ASN A 14 23.78 -10.78 1.31
CA ASN A 14 22.62 -10.62 2.17
C ASN A 14 22.07 -9.19 2.12
N ARG A 15 20.81 -9.00 2.57
CA ARG A 15 20.14 -7.69 2.56
C ARG A 15 20.80 -6.64 3.46
N GLN A 16 21.46 -7.05 4.55
CA GLN A 16 22.12 -6.10 5.46
C GLN A 16 23.34 -5.44 4.80
N GLN A 17 24.09 -6.18 3.97
CA GLN A 17 25.19 -5.65 3.17
C GLN A 17 24.69 -4.69 2.09
N GLU A 18 23.57 -5.02 1.44
CA GLU A 18 22.92 -4.16 0.47
C GLU A 18 22.47 -2.83 1.09
N ALA A 19 21.80 -2.86 2.25
CA ALA A 19 21.38 -1.65 2.95
C ALA A 19 22.58 -0.75 3.29
N LYS A 20 23.63 -1.30 3.90
CA LYS A 20 24.85 -0.55 4.23
C LYS A 20 25.55 0.06 3.01
N PHE A 21 25.49 -0.63 1.86
CA PHE A 21 26.03 -0.12 0.61
C PHE A 21 25.24 1.11 0.14
N TRP A 22 23.91 1.03 0.12
CA TRP A 22 23.05 2.15 -0.29
C TRP A 22 23.01 3.31 0.72
N ASP A 23 23.27 3.05 2.00
CA ASP A 23 23.43 4.11 3.01
C ASP A 23 24.69 4.96 2.77
N THR A 24 25.69 4.41 2.08
CA THR A 24 27.00 5.03 1.89
C THR A 24 27.27 5.48 0.45
N HIS A 25 26.45 5.06 -0.50
CA HIS A 25 26.64 5.33 -1.93
C HIS A 25 25.43 6.06 -2.52
N ASP A 26 25.68 7.10 -3.30
CA ASP A 26 24.63 7.80 -4.04
C ASP A 26 24.09 6.89 -5.15
N PHE A 27 22.77 6.72 -5.20
CA PHE A 27 22.09 5.93 -6.22
C PHE A 27 22.26 6.51 -7.63
N THR A 28 22.44 7.82 -7.76
CA THR A 28 22.59 8.49 -9.06
C THR A 28 23.82 8.03 -9.84
N ASP A 29 24.86 7.60 -9.13
CA ASP A 29 26.10 7.05 -9.71
C ASP A 29 25.91 5.71 -10.43
N PHE A 30 24.76 5.05 -10.23
CA PHE A 30 24.47 3.72 -10.79
C PHE A 30 23.31 3.72 -11.78
N LEU A 31 22.80 4.90 -12.17
CA LEU A 31 21.64 5.02 -13.05
C LEU A 31 21.79 4.27 -14.38
N ASP A 32 23.00 4.26 -14.95
CA ASP A 32 23.33 3.54 -16.21
C ASP A 32 23.17 2.02 -16.10
N GLN A 33 23.20 1.47 -14.88
CA GLN A 33 22.97 0.04 -14.60
C GLN A 33 21.55 -0.26 -14.11
N THR A 34 20.73 0.77 -13.92
CA THR A 34 19.33 0.61 -13.52
C THR A 34 18.44 0.58 -14.75
N LYS A 35 17.35 -0.19 -14.67
CA LYS A 35 16.32 -0.16 -15.70
C LYS A 35 15.20 0.75 -15.24
N LYS A 36 14.77 1.67 -16.10
CA LYS A 36 13.58 2.49 -15.85
C LYS A 36 12.37 1.57 -15.72
N VAL A 37 11.86 1.42 -14.49
CA VAL A 37 10.62 0.69 -14.25
C VAL A 37 9.47 1.66 -14.42
N ASN A 38 8.57 1.38 -15.36
CA ASN A 38 7.29 2.06 -15.45
C ASN A 38 6.36 1.45 -14.40
N LEU A 39 6.36 2.03 -13.20
CA LEU A 39 5.44 1.66 -12.13
C LEU A 39 4.02 2.10 -12.52
N LYS A 40 3.24 1.18 -13.11
CA LYS A 40 1.78 1.33 -13.17
C LYS A 40 1.20 0.97 -11.81
N VAL A 41 1.25 1.90 -10.86
CA VAL A 41 0.51 1.74 -9.61
C VAL A 41 -0.97 1.93 -9.92
N ASN A 42 -1.70 0.84 -10.08
CA ASN A 42 -3.15 0.92 -10.26
C ASN A 42 -3.82 1.16 -8.89
N LEU A 43 -3.79 2.41 -8.43
CA LEU A 43 -4.53 2.87 -7.25
C LEU A 43 -6.07 2.73 -7.43
N LYS A 44 -6.52 2.40 -8.64
CA LYS A 44 -7.91 2.19 -9.05
C LYS A 44 -8.18 0.73 -9.38
N ALA A 45 -7.61 -0.23 -8.64
CA ALA A 45 -8.13 -1.60 -8.67
C ALA A 45 -9.67 -1.52 -8.55
N PRO A 46 -10.43 -2.19 -9.43
CA PRO A 46 -11.88 -2.07 -9.45
C PRO A 46 -12.40 -2.39 -8.06
N LYS A 47 -13.20 -1.49 -7.48
CA LYS A 47 -13.99 -1.82 -6.30
C LYS A 47 -15.07 -2.76 -6.81
N ASP A 48 -14.78 -4.06 -6.85
CA ASP A 48 -15.72 -5.08 -7.32
C ASP A 48 -17.00 -5.00 -6.46
N GLY A 49 -18.07 -4.49 -7.06
CA GLY A 49 -19.38 -4.27 -6.44
C GLY A 49 -19.56 -2.91 -5.75
N VAL A 50 -20.43 -2.06 -6.31
CA VAL A 50 -20.96 -0.89 -5.60
C VAL A 50 -22.21 -1.30 -4.83
N LEU A 51 -22.18 -1.17 -3.51
CA LEU A 51 -23.34 -1.35 -2.64
C LEU A 51 -23.92 0.02 -2.27
N THR A 52 -25.18 0.29 -2.67
CA THR A 52 -25.90 1.51 -2.28
C THR A 52 -26.77 1.25 -1.06
N ILE A 53 -26.51 1.93 0.05
CA ILE A 53 -27.25 1.78 1.31
C ILE A 53 -27.90 3.12 1.68
N ARG A 54 -29.19 3.08 2.06
CA ARG A 54 -29.87 4.24 2.64
C ARG A 54 -29.52 4.34 4.13
N LEU A 55 -29.00 5.49 4.54
CA LEU A 55 -28.64 5.78 5.93
C LEU A 55 -29.42 7.00 6.41
N GLN A 56 -29.75 7.03 7.70
CA GLN A 56 -30.28 8.23 8.33
C GLN A 56 -29.25 9.36 8.27
N PRO A 57 -29.67 10.64 8.09
CA PRO A 57 -28.74 11.76 7.93
C PRO A 57 -27.77 11.93 9.11
N GLN A 58 -28.24 11.73 10.33
CA GLN A 58 -27.41 11.83 11.54
C GLN A 58 -26.33 10.74 11.59
N LEU A 59 -26.69 9.50 11.26
CA LEU A 59 -25.75 8.38 11.18
C LEU A 59 -24.66 8.64 10.13
N LYS A 60 -25.04 9.12 8.95
CA LYS A 60 -24.10 9.47 7.88
C LYS A 60 -23.10 10.54 8.34
N LYS A 61 -23.57 11.59 9.03
CA LYS A 61 -22.73 12.66 9.55
C LYS A 61 -21.74 12.11 10.59
N HIS A 62 -22.23 11.32 11.53
CA HIS A 62 -21.41 10.75 12.59
C HIS A 62 -20.31 9.81 12.04
N MET A 63 -20.67 8.94 11.09
CA MET A 63 -19.70 8.08 10.40
C MET A 63 -18.64 8.88 9.63
N SER A 64 -19.00 10.02 9.04
CA SER A 64 -18.05 10.88 8.33
C SER A 64 -17.05 11.54 9.27
N GLN A 65 -17.50 11.95 10.47
CA GLN A 65 -16.63 12.54 11.48
C GLN A 65 -15.62 11.52 11.99
N LEU A 66 -16.09 10.33 12.40
CA LEU A 66 -15.23 9.24 12.84
C LEU A 66 -14.23 8.80 11.77
N ALA A 67 -14.66 8.71 10.51
CA ALA A 67 -13.76 8.37 9.42
C ALA A 67 -12.64 9.42 9.27
N THR A 68 -12.98 10.70 9.39
CA THR A 68 -12.01 11.81 9.31
C THR A 68 -11.00 11.75 10.45
N GLU A 69 -11.46 11.53 11.69
CA GLU A 69 -10.61 11.38 12.87
C GLU A 69 -9.66 10.17 12.74
N MET A 70 -10.12 9.09 12.11
CA MET A 70 -9.33 7.89 11.82
C MET A 70 -8.46 8.01 10.55
N GLY A 71 -8.45 9.17 9.87
CA GLY A 71 -7.67 9.38 8.65
C GLY A 71 -8.12 8.51 7.46
N THR A 72 -9.39 8.12 7.41
CA THR A 72 -9.94 7.21 6.41
C THR A 72 -11.19 7.78 5.72
N GLN A 73 -11.58 7.19 4.59
CA GLN A 73 -12.83 7.55 3.91
C GLN A 73 -14.02 6.82 4.57
N THR A 74 -15.20 7.45 4.58
CA THR A 74 -16.42 6.85 5.13
C THR A 74 -16.74 5.49 4.50
N SER A 75 -16.49 5.33 3.19
CA SER A 75 -16.69 4.05 2.48
C SER A 75 -15.70 2.97 2.93
N THR A 76 -14.48 3.34 3.29
CA THR A 76 -13.47 2.43 3.84
C THR A 76 -13.84 2.01 5.26
N LEU A 77 -14.23 2.95 6.11
CA LEU A 77 -14.69 2.67 7.46
C LEU A 77 -15.89 1.72 7.46
N ALA A 78 -16.90 2.01 6.62
CA ALA A 78 -18.09 1.17 6.49
C ALA A 78 -17.72 -0.26 6.06
N ARG A 79 -16.83 -0.42 5.08
CA ARG A 79 -16.36 -1.73 4.64
C ARG A 79 -15.63 -2.51 5.74
N MET A 80 -14.77 -1.84 6.50
CA MET A 80 -14.06 -2.48 7.63
C MET A 80 -15.03 -3.00 8.68
N TRP A 81 -15.99 -2.18 9.10
CA TRP A 81 -17.00 -2.59 10.08
C TRP A 81 -17.93 -3.69 9.57
N LEU A 82 -18.31 -3.67 8.28
CA LEU A 82 -19.09 -4.74 7.68
C LEU A 82 -18.33 -6.07 7.74
N ILE A 83 -17.04 -6.08 7.38
CA ILE A 83 -16.18 -7.27 7.45
C ILE A 83 -16.08 -7.77 8.90
N GLU A 84 -15.83 -6.85 9.84
CA GLU A 84 -15.72 -7.19 11.27
C GLU A 84 -17.02 -7.85 11.78
N LYS A 85 -18.18 -7.24 11.50
CA LYS A 85 -19.48 -7.80 11.92
C LYS A 85 -19.78 -9.14 11.26
N LEU A 86 -19.51 -9.29 9.96
CA LEU A 86 -19.69 -10.58 9.29
C LEU A 86 -18.81 -11.68 9.88
N LYS A 87 -17.56 -11.36 10.25
CA LYS A 87 -16.66 -12.30 10.92
C LYS A 87 -17.14 -12.68 12.32
N THR A 88 -17.79 -11.77 13.05
CA THR A 88 -18.38 -12.10 14.36
C THR A 88 -19.61 -12.99 14.24
N LEU A 89 -20.39 -12.84 13.17
CA LEU A 89 -21.62 -13.61 12.94
C LEU A 89 -21.37 -14.96 12.24
N THR A 90 -20.27 -15.04 11.48
CA THR A 90 -19.86 -16.23 10.75
C THR A 90 -18.49 -16.65 11.30
N PRO A 91 -18.44 -17.51 12.33
CA PRO A 91 -17.17 -18.10 12.75
C PRO A 91 -16.52 -18.80 11.55
N PRO A 92 -15.18 -18.86 11.48
CA PRO A 92 -14.48 -19.50 10.37
C PRO A 92 -15.00 -20.93 10.22
N TYR A 93 -15.51 -21.21 9.02
CA TYR A 93 -15.89 -22.50 8.45
C TYR A 93 -15.49 -23.69 9.35
N GLN A 94 -16.46 -24.25 10.07
CA GLN A 94 -16.36 -25.64 10.49
C GLN A 94 -16.52 -26.47 9.22
N SER A 95 -15.39 -26.86 8.61
CA SER A 95 -15.37 -27.90 7.58
C SER A 95 -15.95 -29.17 8.19
N THR A 96 -17.15 -29.56 7.78
CA THR A 96 -17.49 -30.99 7.66
C THR A 96 -16.96 -31.52 6.35
#